data_AF-A0A6G3MKW6-F1
#
_entry.id   AF-A0A6G3MKW6-F1
#
_cell.length_a   1.000
_cell.length_b   1.000
_cell.length_c   1.000
_cell.angle_alpha   90.00
_cell.angle_beta   90.00
_cell.angle_gamma   90.00
#
_symmetry.space_group_name_H-M   'P 1'
#
loop_
_entity.id
_entity.type
_entity.pdbx_description
1 polymer ?
#
loop_
_entity_poly.entity_id
_entity_poly.type
_entity_poly.pdbx_seq_one_letter_code
_entity_poly.pdbx_strand_id
1 'polypeptide(L)'
;MPNSSNHISKLLTVEEANSLTSAISSSEICLASAVVKLYITRAPLHRHWLFHGVGVICLCACTTNFFQYFRFFDFNLKKFSLEEELYLDFDFLHPKPYLITFEGNVGYQNIIFYFFLHKE
;
A
#
# COMPACT_ATOMS: atom_id res chain seq x y z
N MET A 1 -7.40 -16.92 -18.72
CA MET A 1 -6.16 -16.19 -19.09
C MET A 1 -5.72 -15.43 -17.84
N PRO A 2 -4.46 -15.47 -17.40
CA PRO A 2 -4.05 -14.68 -16.24
C PRO A 2 -4.16 -13.20 -16.61
N ASN A 3 -4.87 -12.41 -15.80
CA ASN A 3 -5.13 -10.99 -16.03
C ASN A 3 -3.80 -10.22 -16.20
N SER A 4 -3.46 -9.86 -17.43
CA SER A 4 -2.20 -9.21 -17.80
C SER A 4 -2.22 -7.69 -17.61
N SER A 5 -2.70 -7.20 -16.46
CA SER A 5 -2.82 -5.76 -16.19
C SER A 5 -2.45 -5.33 -14.77
N ASN A 6 -1.75 -6.19 -14.01
CA ASN A 6 -1.21 -5.80 -12.71
C ASN A 6 0.13 -5.07 -12.88
N HIS A 7 0.17 -3.80 -12.45
CA HIS A 7 1.38 -2.97 -12.47
C HIS A 7 2.27 -3.29 -11.26
N ILE A 8 3.00 -4.40 -11.37
CA ILE A 8 3.96 -4.85 -10.34
C ILE A 8 5.29 -4.11 -10.47
N SER A 9 5.84 -3.67 -9.35
CA SER A 9 7.12 -2.97 -9.26
C SER A 9 8.26 -3.80 -9.87
N LYS A 10 9.09 -3.16 -10.68
CA LYS A 10 10.26 -3.78 -11.33
C LYS A 10 11.43 -4.04 -10.37
N LEU A 11 11.37 -3.47 -9.16
CA LEU A 11 12.37 -3.70 -8.13
C LEU A 11 12.23 -5.07 -7.45
N LEU A 12 11.14 -5.78 -7.70
CA LEU A 12 10.89 -7.09 -7.10
C LEU A 12 11.64 -8.19 -7.86
N THR A 13 12.16 -9.14 -7.10
CA THR A 13 12.58 -10.44 -7.63
C THR A 13 11.38 -11.20 -8.20
N VAL A 14 11.66 -12.23 -9.01
CA VAL A 14 10.61 -13.07 -9.59
C VAL A 14 9.78 -13.75 -8.50
N GLU A 15 10.43 -14.20 -7.43
CA GLU A 15 9.80 -14.84 -6.28
C GLU A 15 8.89 -13.88 -5.51
N GLU A 16 9.35 -12.65 -5.26
CA GLU A 16 8.57 -11.60 -4.60
C GLU A 16 7.35 -11.19 -5.44
N ALA A 17 7.55 -10.99 -6.75
CA ALA A 17 6.48 -10.65 -7.68
C ALA A 17 5.41 -11.76 -7.75
N ASN A 18 5.83 -13.03 -7.78
CA ASN A 18 4.92 -14.17 -7.76
C ASN A 18 4.14 -14.26 -6.45
N SER A 19 4.81 -14.03 -5.31
CA SER A 19 4.16 -14.04 -4.00
C SER A 19 3.13 -12.93 -3.86
N LEU A 20 3.44 -11.72 -4.34
CA LEU A 20 2.51 -10.59 -4.37
C LEU A 20 1.33 -10.86 -5.30
N THR A 21 1.59 -11.31 -6.53
CA THR A 21 0.55 -11.56 -7.54
C THR A 21 -0.42 -12.64 -7.08
N SER A 22 0.07 -13.65 -6.38
CA SER A 22 -0.75 -14.73 -5.82
C SER A 22 -1.63 -14.28 -4.65
N ALA A 23 -1.29 -13.16 -3.99
CA ALA A 23 -2.09 -12.60 -2.90
C ALA A 23 -3.19 -11.65 -3.38
N ILE A 24 -3.07 -11.10 -4.59
CA ILE A 24 -4.10 -10.24 -5.20
C ILE A 24 -5.28 -11.12 -5.63
N SER A 25 -6.50 -10.75 -5.24
CA SER A 25 -7.69 -11.51 -5.61
C SER A 25 -7.97 -11.38 -7.11
N SER A 26 -8.60 -12.40 -7.71
CA SER A 26 -9.03 -12.38 -9.12
C SER A 26 -10.07 -11.30 -9.42
N SER A 27 -10.76 -10.79 -8.41
CA SER A 27 -11.74 -9.70 -8.50
C SER A 27 -11.11 -8.30 -8.42
N GLU A 28 -9.78 -8.21 -8.33
CA GLU A 28 -9.02 -6.98 -8.10
C GLU A 28 -7.98 -6.76 -9.21
N ILE A 29 -7.62 -5.51 -9.45
CA ILE A 29 -6.52 -5.13 -10.34
C ILE A 29 -5.57 -4.21 -9.58
N CYS A 30 -4.27 -4.50 -9.65
CA CYS A 30 -3.22 -3.63 -9.13
C CYS A 30 -2.88 -2.55 -10.17
N LEU A 31 -3.35 -1.33 -9.95
CA LEU A 31 -3.16 -0.17 -10.83
C LEU A 31 -1.73 0.38 -10.76
N ALA A 32 -1.10 0.34 -9.59
CA ALA A 32 0.28 0.75 -9.39
C ALA A 32 0.86 0.05 -8.16
N SER A 33 2.18 -0.13 -8.11
CA SER A 33 2.84 -0.61 -6.91
C SER A 33 4.24 -0.03 -6.73
N ALA A 34 4.68 0.07 -5.49
CA ALA A 34 5.99 0.57 -5.15
C ALA A 34 6.56 -0.13 -3.91
N VAL A 35 7.88 -0.31 -3.89
CA VAL A 35 8.59 -0.80 -2.69
C VAL A 35 8.70 0.35 -1.70
N VAL A 36 8.25 0.11 -0.47
CA VAL A 36 8.18 1.13 0.58
C VAL A 36 8.70 0.62 1.91
N LYS A 37 9.21 1.55 2.72
CA LYS A 37 9.21 1.40 4.17
C LYS A 37 7.97 2.09 4.71
N LEU A 38 7.11 1.33 5.38
CA LEU A 38 5.88 1.83 5.95
C LEU A 38 6.09 2.23 7.41
N TYR A 39 5.72 3.47 7.72
CA TYR A 39 5.56 3.94 9.09
C TYR A 39 4.12 4.36 9.33
N ILE A 40 3.67 4.16 10.56
CA ILE A 40 2.34 4.54 11.03
C ILE A 40 2.46 5.36 12.31
N THR A 41 1.47 6.20 12.58
CA THR A 41 1.25 6.75 13.93
C THR A 41 0.03 6.10 14.56
N ARG A 42 -0.07 6.18 15.88
CA ARG A 42 -1.24 5.70 16.61
C ARG A 42 -1.90 6.84 17.36
N ALA A 43 -3.23 6.81 17.35
CA ALA A 43 -4.05 7.65 18.19
C ALA A 43 -3.79 7.34 19.69
N PRO A 44 -4.05 8.29 20.59
CA PRO A 44 -4.58 9.64 20.34
C PRO A 44 -3.48 10.69 20.11
N LEU A 45 -2.20 10.34 20.31
CA LEU A 45 -1.13 11.33 20.39
C LEU A 45 -0.48 11.64 19.04
N HIS A 46 -0.41 10.67 18.12
CA HIS A 46 0.32 10.79 16.84
C HIS A 46 1.75 11.37 16.95
N ARG A 47 2.39 11.24 18.12
CA ARG A 47 3.68 11.90 18.43
C ARG A 47 4.90 11.17 17.89
N HIS A 48 4.78 9.89 17.54
CA HIS A 48 5.91 9.08 17.14
C HIS A 48 5.57 8.20 15.94
N TRP A 49 6.54 8.12 15.03
CA TRP A 49 6.55 7.19 13.91
C TRP A 49 6.88 5.79 14.43
N LEU A 50 5.97 4.84 14.19
CA LEU A 50 6.21 3.44 14.44
C LEU A 50 6.52 2.76 13.11
N PHE A 51 7.65 2.07 13.05
CA PHE A 51 7.98 1.24 11.91
C PHE A 51 7.00 0.07 11.84
N HIS A 52 6.29 -0.04 10.72
CA HIS A 52 5.36 -1.15 10.48
C HIS A 52 6.05 -2.29 9.73
N GLY A 53 6.77 -1.97 8.65
CA GLY A 53 7.44 -2.99 7.85
C GLY A 53 8.10 -2.43 6.58
N VAL A 54 8.86 -3.30 5.90
CA VAL A 54 9.31 -3.09 4.52
C VAL A 54 8.56 -4.04 3.62
N GLY A 55 8.05 -3.54 2.51
CA GLY A 55 7.19 -4.33 1.63
C GLY A 55 6.78 -3.56 0.39
N VAL A 56 5.65 -3.94 -0.18
CA VAL A 56 5.10 -3.28 -1.37
C VAL A 56 3.76 -2.64 -1.00
N ILE A 57 3.61 -1.36 -1.33
CA ILE A 57 2.29 -0.75 -1.38
C ILE A 57 1.72 -0.93 -2.77
N CYS A 58 0.46 -1.36 -2.86
CA CYS A 58 -0.29 -1.45 -4.09
C CYS A 58 -1.47 -0.49 -4.04
N LEU A 59 -1.68 0.26 -5.12
CA LEU A 59 -2.97 0.88 -5.43
C LEU A 59 -3.80 -0.16 -6.17
N CYS A 60 -4.85 -0.64 -5.53
CA CYS A 60 -5.74 -1.65 -6.10
C CYS A 60 -7.11 -1.03 -6.39
N ALA A 61 -7.77 -1.55 -7.42
CA ALA A 61 -9.16 -1.25 -7.73
C ALA A 61 -9.96 -2.54 -7.78
N CYS A 62 -11.14 -2.52 -7.16
CA CYS A 62 -12.08 -3.61 -7.30
C CYS A 62 -12.82 -3.51 -8.64
N THR A 63 -12.93 -4.64 -9.34
CA THR A 63 -13.58 -4.69 -10.66
C THR A 63 -15.10 -4.50 -10.62
N THR A 64 -15.73 -4.60 -9.45
CA THR A 64 -17.20 -4.62 -9.32
C THR A 64 -17.81 -3.36 -8.73
N ASN A 65 -17.09 -2.63 -7.88
CA ASN A 65 -17.64 -1.48 -7.15
C ASN A 65 -16.84 -0.18 -7.34
N PHE A 66 -15.83 -0.18 -8.20
CA PHE A 66 -14.96 0.96 -8.54
C PHE A 66 -14.23 1.62 -7.36
N PHE A 67 -14.32 1.06 -6.15
CA PHE A 67 -13.54 1.53 -5.02
C PHE A 67 -12.06 1.23 -5.26
N GLN A 68 -11.25 2.21 -4.88
CA GLN A 68 -9.79 2.10 -4.89
C GLN A 68 -9.30 2.08 -3.45
N TYR A 69 -8.22 1.36 -3.22
CA TYR A 69 -7.65 1.22 -1.89
C TYR A 69 -6.16 0.98 -1.99
N PHE A 70 -5.43 1.43 -0.97
CA PHE A 70 -4.05 1.04 -0.76
C PHE A 70 -3.99 -0.26 0.03
N ARG A 71 -3.11 -1.18 -0.38
CA ARG A 71 -2.77 -2.37 0.40
C ARG A 71 -1.28 -2.55 0.54
N PHE A 72 -0.83 -2.80 1.75
CA PHE A 72 0.57 -3.06 2.04
C PHE A 72 0.81 -4.57 2.17
N PHE A 73 1.60 -5.10 1.24
CA PHE A 73 2.07 -6.48 1.24
C PHE A 73 3.37 -6.60 2.02
N ASP A 74 3.34 -7.39 3.09
CA ASP A 74 4.52 -7.69 3.89
C ASP A 74 5.18 -8.99 3.38
N PHE A 75 6.45 -8.90 2.97
CA PHE A 75 7.18 -10.06 2.43
C PHE A 75 7.53 -11.12 3.48
N ASN A 76 7.69 -10.73 4.75
CA ASN A 76 7.94 -11.68 5.83
C ASN A 76 6.68 -12.50 6.12
N LEU A 77 5.52 -11.83 6.14
CA LEU A 77 4.24 -12.48 6.40
C LEU A 77 3.60 -13.08 5.14
N LYS A 78 4.11 -12.74 3.96
CA LYS A 78 3.58 -13.12 2.64
C LYS A 78 2.07 -12.86 2.51
N LYS A 79 1.60 -11.73 3.06
CA LYS A 79 0.20 -11.34 3.03
C LYS A 79 0.05 -9.82 3.05
N PHE A 80 -1.12 -9.36 2.63
CA PHE A 80 -1.54 -7.99 2.90
C PHE A 80 -1.78 -7.83 4.40
N SER A 81 -1.01 -6.95 5.03
CA SER A 81 -1.09 -6.69 6.48
C SER A 81 -1.79 -5.38 6.82
N LEU A 82 -2.09 -4.58 5.80
CA LEU A 82 -2.82 -3.32 5.93
C LEU A 82 -3.58 -3.02 4.65
N GLU A 83 -4.75 -2.40 4.83
CA GLU A 83 -5.63 -1.93 3.77
C GLU A 83 -6.23 -0.58 4.18
N GLU A 84 -6.33 0.34 3.24
CA GLU A 84 -6.95 1.65 3.42
C GLU A 84 -7.78 2.00 2.18
N GLU A 85 -9.07 2.25 2.37
CA GLU A 85 -9.97 2.68 1.30
C GLU A 85 -9.75 4.16 0.96
N LEU A 86 -9.73 4.48 -0.34
CA LEU A 86 -9.59 5.85 -0.83
C LEU A 86 -10.97 6.49 -1.00
N TYR A 87 -11.26 7.47 -0.16
CA TYR A 87 -12.42 8.35 -0.32
C TYR A 87 -12.15 9.45 -1.36
N LEU A 88 -13.21 10.04 -1.92
CA LEU A 88 -13.10 11.10 -2.94
C LEU A 88 -12.31 12.33 -2.47
N ASP A 89 -12.34 12.63 -1.18
CA ASP A 89 -11.70 13.82 -0.58
C ASP A 89 -10.39 13.46 0.16
N PHE A 90 -9.54 12.66 -0.47
CA PHE A 90 -8.28 12.22 0.14
C PHE A 90 -7.16 13.26 -0.04
N ASP A 91 -6.67 13.80 1.07
CA ASP A 91 -5.57 14.77 1.06
C ASP A 91 -4.21 14.06 1.18
N PHE A 92 -3.47 14.05 0.07
CA PHE A 92 -2.09 13.60 0.04
C PHE A 92 -1.14 14.77 0.30
N LEU A 93 -0.28 14.60 1.30
CA LEU A 93 0.85 15.49 1.54
C LEU A 93 2.12 14.85 1.00
N HIS A 94 2.95 15.66 0.35
CA HIS A 94 4.26 15.24 -0.17
C HIS A 94 5.38 16.10 0.44
N PRO A 95 5.73 15.92 1.73
CA PRO A 95 6.78 16.73 2.37
C PRO A 95 8.14 16.58 1.69
N LYS A 96 8.37 15.45 1.00
CA LYS A 96 9.55 15.15 0.17
C LYS A 96 9.14 14.33 -1.06
N PRO A 97 9.92 14.33 -2.16
CA PRO A 97 9.62 13.54 -3.36
C PRO A 97 9.49 12.02 -3.11
N TYR A 98 10.18 11.52 -2.10
CA TYR A 98 10.18 10.11 -1.71
C TYR A 98 9.30 9.85 -0.49
N LEU A 99 8.58 10.86 0.01
CA LEU A 99 7.77 10.76 1.22
C LEU A 99 6.35 11.21 0.93
N ILE A 100 5.44 10.24 0.89
CA ILE A 100 4.01 10.48 0.80
C ILE A 100 3.41 10.25 2.17
N THR A 101 2.55 11.18 2.59
CA THR A 101 1.83 11.08 3.86
C THR A 101 0.37 11.39 3.68
N PHE A 102 -0.49 10.60 4.30
CA PHE A 102 -1.94 10.82 4.29
C PHE A 102 -2.53 10.30 5.59
N GLU A 103 -3.69 10.84 5.96
CA GLU A 103 -4.48 10.35 7.08
C GLU A 103 -5.44 9.27 6.58
N GLY A 104 -5.36 8.06 7.17
CA GLY A 104 -6.28 6.96 6.91
C GLY A 104 -6.99 6.50 8.18
N ASN A 105 -8.01 5.68 8.01
CA ASN A 105 -8.83 5.10 9.07
C ASN A 105 -8.60 3.58 9.15
N VAL A 106 -7.68 3.15 10.01
CA VAL A 106 -7.52 1.72 10.30
C VAL A 106 -8.26 1.38 11.58
N GLY A 107 -9.41 0.72 11.45
CA GLY A 107 -10.15 0.15 12.59
C GLY A 107 -10.42 1.15 13.73
N TYR A 108 -10.93 2.34 13.38
CA TYR A 108 -11.28 3.46 14.28
C TYR A 108 -10.12 4.32 14.80
N GLN A 109 -8.92 4.22 14.23
CA GLN A 109 -7.80 5.11 14.57
C GLN A 109 -7.34 5.85 13.32
N ASN A 110 -7.20 7.17 13.44
CA ASN A 110 -6.48 7.97 12.46
C ASN A 110 -5.06 7.42 12.39
N ILE A 111 -4.59 6.99 11.22
CA ILE A 111 -3.22 6.54 11.03
C ILE A 111 -2.63 7.42 9.94
N ILE A 112 -1.54 8.12 10.26
CA ILE A 112 -0.78 8.79 9.22
C ILE A 112 0.19 7.79 8.63
N PHE A 113 0.00 7.49 7.35
CA PHE A 113 0.82 6.59 6.56
C PHE A 113 2.03 7.30 6.01
N TYR A 114 3.16 6.60 5.91
CA TYR A 114 4.39 7.11 5.31
C TYR A 114 4.90 6.10 4.32
N PHE A 115 5.02 6.50 3.06
CA PHE A 115 5.74 5.72 2.07
C PHE A 115 7.09 6.34 1.81
N PHE A 116 8.16 5.65 2.19
CA PHE A 116 9.49 5.92 1.64
C PHE A 116 9.65 5.16 0.34
N LEU A 117 9.41 5.83 -0.78
CA LEU A 117 9.59 5.22 -2.11
C LEU A 117 11.08 5.03 -2.37
N HIS A 118 11.50 3.80 -2.69
CA HIS A 118 12.85 3.57 -3.18
C HIS A 118 13.01 4.29 -4.51
N LYS A 119 14.02 5.15 -4.63
CA LYS A 119 14.36 5.80 -5.90
C LYS A 119 14.86 4.72 -6.87
N GLU A 120 14.27 4.62 -8.05
CA GLU A 120 14.86 3.89 -9.18
C GLU A 120 16.21 4.52 -9.58
#